data_AF-A0A7J8DS75-F1
#
_entry.id   AF-A0A7J8DS75-F1
#
_cell.length_a   1.000
_cell.length_b   1.000
_cell.length_c   1.000
_cell.angle_alpha   90.00
_cell.angle_beta   90.00
_cell.angle_gamma   90.00
#
_symmetry.space_group_name_H-M   'P 1'
#
loop_
_entity.id
_entity.type
_entity.pdbx_description
1 polymer ?
#
loop_
_entity_poly.entity_id
_entity_poly.type
_entity_poly.pdbx_seq_one_letter_code
_entity_poly.pdbx_strand_id
1 'polypeptide(L)'
;MRVEFKSDNTVSKRGFRAHFFSDKDECAKDNGWCQHECVNTFGSYLCRCRHGYRLHENGHDCKEAGCSHKISSAEGTLASPNWPDKYPSRRECSWNISSTSGHRVKLVSHFHG
;
A
#
# COMPACT_ATOMS: atom_id res chain seq x y z
N MET A 1 -12.39 25.48 -4.49
CA MET A 1 -11.13 26.27 -4.50
C MET A 1 -11.36 27.54 -5.31
N ARG A 2 -10.84 28.70 -4.89
CA ARG A 2 -10.96 29.97 -5.61
C ARG A 2 -9.59 30.64 -5.70
N VAL A 3 -9.17 31.02 -6.91
CA VAL A 3 -7.93 31.76 -7.17
C VAL A 3 -8.32 33.11 -7.79
N GLU A 4 -7.78 34.21 -7.26
CA GLU A 4 -8.08 35.57 -7.73
C GLU A 4 -6.77 36.31 -8.01
N PHE A 5 -6.69 36.97 -9.16
CA PHE A 5 -5.56 37.81 -9.55
C PHE A 5 -6.04 39.25 -9.76
N LYS A 6 -5.29 40.21 -9.23
CA LYS A 6 -5.53 41.66 -9.41
C LYS A 6 -4.26 42.29 -9.97
N SER A 7 -4.40 43.08 -11.02
CA SER A 7 -3.31 43.87 -11.61
C SER A 7 -3.73 45.33 -11.74
N ASP A 8 -2.81 46.24 -11.47
CA ASP A 8 -2.97 47.65 -11.83
C ASP A 8 -2.48 47.91 -13.27
N ASN A 9 -2.51 49.17 -13.67
CA ASN A 9 -2.23 49.67 -15.02
C ASN A 9 -0.76 50.10 -15.22
N THR A 10 0.16 49.75 -14.32
CA THR A 10 1.54 50.27 -14.32
C THR A 10 2.55 49.37 -15.04
N VAL A 11 2.28 48.07 -15.19
CA VAL A 11 3.22 47.10 -15.79
C VAL A 11 2.49 46.07 -16.67
N SER A 12 2.86 46.02 -17.96
CA SER A 12 2.35 45.01 -18.89
C SER A 12 3.43 43.97 -19.20
N LYS A 13 3.24 42.75 -18.69
CA LYS A 13 4.14 41.60 -18.91
C LYS A 13 3.30 40.35 -19.23
N ARG A 14 3.98 39.29 -19.70
CA ARG A 14 3.33 37.99 -19.98
C ARG A 14 2.74 37.46 -18.67
N GLY A 15 1.45 37.15 -18.66
CA GLY A 15 0.68 36.67 -17.49
C GLY A 15 1.06 35.25 -17.04
N PHE A 16 0.12 34.49 -16.49
CA PHE A 16 0.36 33.12 -16.00
C PHE A 16 -0.43 32.06 -16.78
N ARG A 17 0.07 30.82 -16.78
CA ARG A 17 -0.67 29.63 -17.21
C ARG A 17 -0.98 28.80 -15.96
N ALA A 18 -2.26 28.69 -15.61
CA ALA A 18 -2.69 27.82 -14.52
C ALA A 18 -2.92 26.39 -15.05
N HIS A 19 -2.49 25.39 -14.28
CA HIS A 19 -2.81 23.98 -14.53
C HIS A 19 -3.45 23.41 -13.27
N PHE A 20 -4.69 22.98 -13.40
CA PHE A 20 -5.43 22.36 -12.31
C PHE A 20 -5.49 20.86 -12.56
N PHE A 21 -5.22 20.07 -11.53
CA PHE A 21 -5.35 18.64 -11.60
C PHE A 21 -5.91 18.14 -10.28
N SER A 22 -6.94 17.31 -10.38
CA SER A 22 -7.46 16.51 -9.29
C SER A 22 -6.97 15.09 -9.53
N ASP A 23 -6.41 14.47 -8.50
CA ASP A 23 -6.14 13.04 -8.54
C ASP A 23 -7.46 12.28 -8.70
N LYS A 24 -7.47 11.29 -9.58
CA LYS A 24 -8.63 10.43 -9.77
C LYS A 24 -8.41 9.21 -8.90
N ASP A 25 -9.34 8.92 -7.99
CA ASP A 25 -9.28 7.68 -7.23
C ASP A 25 -9.68 6.50 -8.15
N GLU A 26 -8.69 5.81 -8.71
CA GLU A 26 -8.94 4.63 -9.52
C GLU A 26 -9.44 3.44 -8.70
N CYS A 27 -9.14 3.39 -7.39
CA CYS A 27 -9.55 2.32 -6.49
C CYS A 27 -11.04 2.39 -6.16
N ALA A 28 -11.65 3.57 -6.22
CA ALA A 28 -13.08 3.77 -5.97
C ALA A 28 -14.00 2.98 -6.91
N LYS A 29 -13.49 2.51 -8.06
CA LYS A 29 -14.24 1.69 -9.01
C LYS A 29 -13.61 0.31 -9.13
N ASP A 30 -14.40 -0.74 -8.88
CA ASP A 30 -14.01 -2.14 -9.07
C ASP A 30 -12.65 -2.50 -8.45
N ASN A 31 -12.29 -1.87 -7.33
CA ASN A 31 -11.00 -2.01 -6.64
C ASN A 31 -9.80 -1.78 -7.58
N GLY A 32 -9.90 -0.83 -8.52
CA GLY A 32 -8.86 -0.57 -9.52
C GLY A 32 -8.50 -1.80 -10.36
N TRP A 33 -9.39 -2.78 -10.47
CA TRP A 33 -9.14 -4.09 -11.10
C TRP A 33 -7.99 -4.89 -10.44
N CYS A 34 -7.66 -4.60 -9.19
CA CYS A 34 -6.68 -5.34 -8.42
C CYS A 34 -7.28 -6.65 -7.89
N GLN A 35 -6.53 -7.76 -7.94
CA GLN A 35 -7.01 -9.05 -7.42
C GLN A 35 -7.24 -9.01 -5.89
N HIS A 36 -6.40 -8.28 -5.15
CA HIS A 36 -6.51 -8.16 -3.69
C HIS A 36 -6.79 -6.72 -3.24
N GLU A 37 -5.76 -5.90 -3.07
CA GLU A 37 -5.91 -4.56 -2.52
C GLU A 37 -5.47 -3.51 -3.53
N CYS A 38 -6.27 -2.47 -3.72
CA CYS A 38 -5.89 -1.29 -4.47
C CYS A 38 -5.47 -0.17 -3.51
N VAL A 39 -4.36 0.48 -3.83
CA VAL A 39 -3.84 1.64 -3.08
C VAL A 39 -3.80 2.82 -4.03
N ASN A 40 -4.65 3.82 -3.79
CA ASN A 40 -4.67 5.05 -4.57
C ASN A 40 -3.41 5.88 -4.25
N THR A 41 -2.78 6.43 -5.27
CA THR A 41 -1.58 7.26 -5.16
C THR A 41 -1.79 8.56 -5.91
N PHE A 42 -0.91 9.54 -5.69
CA PHE A 42 -1.07 10.80 -6.41
C PHE A 42 -0.67 10.64 -7.88
N GLY A 43 -1.66 10.76 -8.77
CA GLY A 43 -1.55 10.64 -10.22
C GLY A 43 -1.68 9.22 -10.78
N SER A 44 -1.95 8.22 -9.94
CA SER A 44 -2.06 6.79 -10.32
C SER A 44 -2.58 5.94 -9.15
N TYR A 45 -2.59 4.62 -9.30
CA TYR A 45 -2.77 3.67 -8.21
C TYR A 45 -1.77 2.51 -8.35
N LEU A 46 -1.69 1.65 -7.32
CA LEU A 46 -0.98 0.37 -7.39
C LEU A 46 -1.79 -0.74 -6.73
N CYS A 47 -1.61 -1.98 -7.21
CA CYS A 47 -2.17 -3.16 -6.56
C CYS A 47 -1.18 -3.76 -5.55
N ARG A 48 -1.70 -4.18 -4.41
CA ARG A 48 -0.97 -4.86 -3.34
C ARG A 48 -1.57 -6.24 -3.06
N CYS A 49 -0.70 -7.20 -2.81
CA CYS A 49 -1.09 -8.56 -2.45
C CYS A 49 -1.08 -8.76 -0.93
N ARG A 50 -2.05 -9.53 -0.45
CA ARG A 50 -2.10 -9.99 0.95
C ARG A 50 -0.89 -10.87 1.30
N HIS A 51 -0.62 -10.99 2.60
CA HIS A 51 0.47 -11.84 3.10
C HIS A 51 0.40 -13.27 2.53
N GLY A 52 1.54 -13.79 2.07
CA GLY A 52 1.63 -15.10 1.42
C GLY A 52 1.42 -15.07 -0.10
N TYR A 53 1.32 -13.89 -0.70
CA TYR A 53 1.25 -13.68 -2.14
C TYR A 53 2.23 -12.59 -2.58
N ARG A 54 2.65 -12.65 -3.85
CA ARG A 54 3.49 -11.63 -4.49
C ARG A 54 2.76 -11.10 -5.73
N LEU A 55 2.99 -9.83 -6.02
CA LEU A 55 2.40 -9.21 -7.21
C LEU A 55 2.92 -9.92 -8.47
N HIS A 56 2.01 -10.23 -9.37
CA HIS A 56 2.29 -10.75 -10.69
C HIS A 56 2.90 -9.64 -11.57
N GLU A 57 3.56 -10.03 -12.65
CA GLU A 57 4.25 -9.09 -13.54
C GLU A 57 3.30 -8.17 -14.31
N ASN A 58 2.02 -8.54 -14.40
CA ASN A 58 0.98 -7.68 -14.95
C ASN A 58 0.54 -6.57 -13.98
N GLY A 59 1.04 -6.52 -12.75
CA GLY A 59 0.75 -5.48 -11.78
C GLY A 59 -0.64 -5.54 -11.15
N HIS A 60 -1.48 -6.53 -11.50
CA HIS A 60 -2.87 -6.65 -11.04
C HIS A 60 -3.13 -7.94 -10.27
N ASP A 61 -2.57 -9.05 -10.75
CA ASP A 61 -2.78 -10.36 -10.15
C ASP A 61 -1.78 -10.63 -9.02
N CYS A 62 -2.15 -11.55 -8.15
CA CYS A 62 -1.37 -12.00 -7.02
C CYS A 62 -1.08 -13.49 -7.20
N LYS A 63 0.20 -13.80 -7.46
CA LYS A 63 0.67 -15.19 -7.51
C LYS A 63 1.11 -15.64 -6.12
N GLU A 64 1.01 -16.93 -5.88
CA GLU A 64 1.45 -17.56 -4.65
C GLU A 64 2.94 -17.24 -4.41
N ALA A 65 3.21 -16.70 -3.22
CA ALA A 65 4.56 -16.60 -2.69
C ALA A 65 4.76 -17.74 -1.69
N GLY A 66 5.97 -18.27 -1.62
CA GLY A 66 6.31 -19.26 -0.59
C GLY A 66 6.00 -18.70 0.80
N CYS A 67 5.57 -19.57 1.73
CA CYS A 67 5.14 -19.13 3.06
C CYS A 67 6.26 -19.09 4.10
N SER A 68 7.43 -18.60 3.69
CA SER A 68 8.61 -18.45 4.55
C SER A 68 8.98 -16.98 4.66
N HIS A 69 8.75 -16.39 5.83
CA HIS A 69 8.97 -14.98 6.11
C HIS A 69 10.22 -14.80 6.98
N LYS A 70 11.09 -13.85 6.62
CA LYS A 70 12.22 -13.41 7.45
C LYS A 70 11.96 -12.00 7.93
N ILE A 71 12.01 -11.78 9.25
CA ILE A 71 11.74 -10.50 9.89
C ILE A 71 12.97 -10.09 10.67
N SER A 72 13.57 -8.99 10.27
CA SER A 72 14.73 -8.38 10.96
C SER A 72 14.47 -6.92 11.37
N SER A 73 13.28 -6.39 11.08
CA SER A 73 12.88 -5.04 11.46
C SER A 73 12.68 -4.94 12.98
N ALA A 74 12.99 -3.77 13.56
CA ALA A 74 12.83 -3.52 14.98
C ALA A 74 11.36 -3.61 15.45
N GLU A 75 10.41 -3.29 14.57
CA GLU A 75 8.97 -3.33 14.82
C GLU A 75 8.22 -3.85 13.57
N GLY A 76 7.06 -4.47 13.79
CA GLY A 76 6.21 -4.98 12.71
C GLY A 76 5.00 -5.76 13.23
N THR A 77 4.00 -5.96 12.35
CA THR A 77 2.82 -6.80 12.64
C THR A 77 2.91 -8.11 11.86
N LEU A 78 2.57 -9.21 12.53
CA LEU A 78 2.46 -10.53 11.93
C LEU A 78 1.00 -10.91 11.87
N ALA A 79 0.52 -11.21 10.67
CA ALA A 79 -0.80 -11.77 10.44
C ALA A 79 -0.66 -13.12 9.76
N SER A 80 -1.59 -14.02 10.03
CA SER A 80 -1.70 -15.24 9.24
C SER A 80 -1.98 -14.87 7.77
N PRO A 81 -1.47 -15.64 6.79
CA PRO A 81 -1.77 -15.43 5.39
C PRO A 81 -3.27 -15.32 5.18
N ASN A 82 -3.65 -14.33 4.37
CA ASN A 82 -5.03 -14.04 4.01
C ASN A 82 -5.96 -13.54 5.13
N TRP A 83 -5.50 -13.31 6.37
CA TRP A 83 -6.33 -12.71 7.43
C TRP A 83 -6.91 -11.34 7.00
N PRO A 84 -8.21 -11.01 7.24
CA PRO A 84 -9.22 -11.69 8.06
C PRO A 84 -9.91 -12.90 7.44
N ASP A 85 -9.63 -13.20 6.17
CA ASP A 85 -10.23 -14.32 5.47
C ASP A 85 -9.59 -15.66 5.85
N LYS A 86 -10.15 -16.75 5.31
CA LYS A 86 -9.69 -18.11 5.60
C LYS A 86 -8.23 -18.29 5.22
N TYR A 87 -7.49 -18.91 6.13
CA TYR A 87 -6.14 -19.36 5.89
C TYR A 87 -6.09 -20.33 4.69
N PRO A 88 -5.10 -20.22 3.78
CA PRO A 88 -4.99 -21.10 2.62
C PRO A 88 -4.84 -22.58 3.00
N SER A 89 -5.67 -23.46 2.43
CA SER A 89 -5.64 -24.90 2.70
C SER A 89 -4.27 -25.52 2.41
N ARG A 90 -3.82 -26.42 3.31
CA ARG A 90 -2.57 -27.20 3.19
C ARG A 90 -1.29 -26.35 3.14
N ARG A 91 -1.29 -25.15 3.74
CA ARG A 91 -0.08 -24.34 3.86
C ARG A 91 0.56 -24.39 5.24
N GLU A 92 1.85 -24.67 5.26
CA GLU A 92 2.70 -24.52 6.44
C GLU A 92 3.54 -23.27 6.30
N CYS A 93 3.34 -22.31 7.20
CA CYS A 93 4.02 -21.02 7.17
C CYS A 93 5.04 -20.91 8.29
N SER A 94 6.22 -20.40 7.95
CA SER A 94 7.34 -20.21 8.87
C SER A 94 7.72 -18.74 8.95
N TRP A 95 7.73 -18.18 10.16
CA TRP A 95 8.24 -16.83 10.42
C TRP A 95 9.56 -16.94 11.19
N ASN A 96 10.65 -16.54 10.53
CA ASN A 96 11.98 -16.47 11.12
C ASN A 96 12.23 -15.03 11.58
N ILE A 97 12.11 -14.80 12.88
CA ILE A 97 12.33 -13.50 13.52
C ILE A 97 13.78 -13.44 14.01
N SER A 98 14.55 -12.49 13.51
CA SER A 98 15.92 -12.24 13.92
C SER A 98 16.08 -10.83 14.48
N SER A 99 16.94 -10.69 15.49
CA SER A 99 17.29 -9.40 16.10
C SER A 99 18.80 -9.34 16.33
N THR A 100 19.35 -8.15 16.53
CA THR A 100 20.77 -7.97 16.85
C THR A 100 21.09 -8.49 18.24
N SER A 101 22.35 -8.87 18.47
CA SER A 101 22.79 -9.43 19.76
C SER A 101 22.43 -8.50 20.92
N GLY A 102 21.99 -9.07 22.04
CA GLY A 102 21.59 -8.34 23.24
C GLY A 102 20.16 -7.78 23.23
N HIS A 103 19.43 -7.81 22.11
CA HIS A 103 18.04 -7.37 22.04
C HIS A 103 17.07 -8.51 22.42
N ARG A 104 15.90 -8.13 22.93
CA ARG A 104 14.82 -9.08 23.29
C ARG A 104 13.63 -8.86 22.37
N VAL A 105 13.07 -9.94 21.84
CA VAL A 105 11.85 -9.90 21.03
C VAL A 105 10.64 -10.00 21.97
N LYS A 106 9.73 -9.03 21.90
CA LYS A 106 8.44 -9.06 22.60
C LYS A 106 7.32 -9.24 21.59
N LEU A 107 6.52 -10.28 21.75
CA LEU A 107 5.32 -10.51 20.95
C LEU A 107 4.10 -10.04 21.74
N VAL A 108 3.22 -9.30 21.08
CA VAL A 108 1.95 -8.82 21.64
C VAL A 108 0.84 -9.24 20.69
N SER A 109 -0.14 -9.98 21.20
CA SER A 109 -1.33 -10.37 20.45
C SER A 109 -2.40 -9.30 20.58
N HIS A 110 -2.90 -8.78 19.45
CA HIS A 110 -4.08 -7.92 19.43
C HIS A 110 -5.32 -8.81 19.36
N PHE A 111 -6.04 -8.96 20.48
CA PHE A 111 -7.37 -9.57 20.47
C PHE A 111 -8.40 -8.51 20.07
N HIS A 112 -8.98 -8.62 18.87
CA HIS A 112 -10.26 -7.98 18.59
C HIS A 112 -11.34 -8.89 19.21
N GLY A 113 -11.85 -8.47 20.38
CA GLY A 113 -13.02 -9.07 21.01
C GLY A 113 -14.31 -8.64 20.33
#